data_AF-A0A2D6PMJ1-F1
#
_entry.id   AF-A0A2D6PMJ1-F1
#
_cell.length_a   1.000
_cell.length_b   1.000
_cell.length_c   1.000
_cell.angle_alpha   90.00
_cell.angle_beta   90.00
_cell.angle_gamma   90.00
#
_symmetry.space_group_name_H-M   'P 1'
#
loop_
_entity.id
_entity.type
_entity.pdbx_description
1 polymer ?
#
loop_
_entity_poly.entity_id
_entity_poly.type
_entity_poly.pdbx_seq_one_letter_code
_entity_poly.pdbx_strand_id
1 'polypeptide(L)'
;MKRPSLPVNTPQVDCSPPETRTQRRRLRACHECDWVSALPPLNSGEKATCPRCSHVLVKRHRYPAQRSMALALASLVALIVAVSFPFVSFSVSGVGNRIDLSQTATTLIAFHQPVVAIAVMMTIVVLPAVYLVSVVWLQFGLLQSRPMPFSRDIARSLAHLTPWMMADVFIIGALVSLIKVAGMAQIELGISFWAFCLFAILLLMTVQSIDADWMWFSLEGEPLAPEGTLTGTTAASQHVTGCPTCGLINRIQHGKERCVRCHEKLHKRLPHSLQRTWALLFAASIMYIPANLYPIMTTTSLGSSAPSTIVGGVVQLIQMGSWPVAAVIFIASVIVPVGKLVALAWLCLMIKRSNELNAQSRTRLYRLTEFIGRWSMVDVFVVAILVALIRAGSLMSITPGPAALAFGAVVVLTMLAAMTFDPRLIWDTHTPRPLRRKAATKEPVDG
;
A
#
# COMPACT_ATOMS: atom_id res chain seq x y z
N MET A 1 -17.94 -20.06 -46.64
CA MET A 1 -18.65 -20.44 -45.41
C MET A 1 -18.94 -19.19 -44.58
N LYS A 2 -20.23 -18.87 -44.39
CA LYS A 2 -20.71 -17.69 -43.67
C LYS A 2 -20.32 -17.79 -42.18
N ARG A 3 -19.71 -16.73 -41.62
CA ARG A 3 -19.57 -16.55 -40.17
C ARG A 3 -20.99 -16.47 -39.55
N PRO A 4 -21.30 -17.19 -38.47
CA PRO A 4 -22.55 -16.97 -37.75
C PRO A 4 -22.49 -15.60 -37.08
N SER A 5 -23.46 -14.74 -37.40
CA SER A 5 -23.73 -13.51 -36.67
C SER A 5 -24.22 -13.86 -35.26
N LEU A 6 -23.40 -13.57 -34.26
CA LEU A 6 -23.79 -13.67 -32.86
C LEU A 6 -24.70 -12.48 -32.50
N PRO A 7 -25.88 -12.71 -31.88
CA PRO A 7 -26.70 -11.62 -31.37
C PRO A 7 -25.99 -11.00 -30.15
N VAL A 8 -25.89 -9.67 -30.19
CA VAL A 8 -25.37 -8.83 -29.12
C VAL A 8 -26.39 -8.84 -27.97
N ASN A 9 -26.01 -9.32 -26.78
CA ASN A 9 -26.71 -9.23 -25.46
C ASN A 9 -27.27 -10.50 -24.77
N THR A 10 -26.67 -11.68 -24.92
CA THR A 10 -26.92 -12.79 -23.95
C THR A 10 -25.69 -13.06 -23.08
N PRO A 11 -25.81 -13.03 -21.73
CA PRO A 11 -24.78 -13.61 -20.88
C PRO A 11 -24.79 -15.12 -21.09
N GLN A 12 -23.68 -15.69 -21.58
CA GLN A 12 -23.48 -17.13 -21.63
C GLN A 12 -23.43 -17.66 -20.18
N VAL A 13 -24.59 -18.01 -19.64
CA VAL A 13 -24.70 -18.83 -18.44
C VAL A 13 -24.67 -20.27 -18.92
N ASP A 14 -23.52 -20.93 -18.78
CA ASP A 14 -23.37 -22.33 -19.16
C ASP A 14 -23.61 -23.21 -17.92
N CYS A 15 -24.79 -23.82 -17.86
CA CYS A 15 -25.18 -24.81 -16.85
C CYS A 15 -24.96 -26.23 -17.41
N SER A 16 -23.81 -26.87 -17.16
CA SER A 16 -23.58 -28.31 -17.37
C SER A 16 -22.31 -28.83 -16.65
N PRO A 17 -22.25 -30.11 -16.21
CA PRO A 17 -21.28 -30.62 -15.22
C PRO A 17 -19.87 -30.93 -15.79
N PRO A 18 -18.82 -31.05 -14.94
CA PRO A 18 -17.46 -30.67 -15.30
C PRO A 18 -16.44 -31.83 -15.40
N GLU A 19 -16.69 -32.89 -16.18
CA GLU A 19 -15.70 -33.98 -16.31
C GLU A 19 -15.03 -34.12 -17.68
N THR A 20 -15.46 -33.43 -18.74
CA THR A 20 -14.89 -33.69 -20.09
C THR A 20 -14.60 -32.47 -20.97
N ARG A 21 -14.47 -31.26 -20.39
CA ARG A 21 -13.95 -30.09 -21.14
C ARG A 21 -12.74 -29.45 -20.46
N THR A 22 -11.57 -30.00 -20.76
CA THR A 22 -10.24 -29.39 -20.70
C THR A 22 -10.10 -28.21 -21.68
N GLN A 23 -11.01 -27.24 -21.64
CA GLN A 23 -10.75 -25.94 -22.27
C GLN A 23 -9.87 -25.12 -21.32
N ARG A 24 -8.77 -24.58 -21.87
CA ARG A 24 -7.74 -23.73 -21.22
C ARG A 24 -8.37 -22.63 -20.35
N ARG A 25 -8.71 -22.97 -19.10
CA ARG A 25 -9.37 -22.05 -18.14
C ARG A 25 -8.44 -20.86 -17.82
N ARG A 26 -9.04 -19.73 -17.45
CA ARG A 26 -8.31 -18.57 -16.88
C ARG A 26 -7.56 -19.03 -15.62
N LEU A 27 -6.26 -19.28 -15.74
CA LEU A 27 -5.41 -19.68 -14.63
C LEU A 27 -4.81 -18.43 -13.95
N ARG A 28 -4.72 -18.45 -12.62
CA ARG A 28 -4.03 -17.42 -11.83
C ARG A 28 -3.06 -18.05 -10.83
N ALA A 29 -1.88 -17.47 -10.74
CA ALA A 29 -0.93 -17.76 -9.68
C ALA A 29 -1.13 -16.76 -8.54
N CYS A 30 -1.24 -17.24 -7.31
CA CYS A 30 -1.40 -16.39 -6.14
C CYS A 30 -0.13 -15.57 -5.86
N HIS A 31 -0.28 -14.27 -5.63
CA HIS A 31 0.84 -13.37 -5.31
C HIS A 31 1.50 -13.67 -3.96
N GLU A 32 0.78 -14.25 -3.01
CA GLU A 32 1.32 -14.54 -1.67
C GLU A 32 1.93 -15.93 -1.53
N CYS A 33 1.29 -16.97 -2.04
CA CYS A 33 1.70 -18.37 -1.81
C CYS A 33 2.10 -19.13 -3.08
N ASP A 34 2.13 -18.43 -4.22
CA ASP A 34 2.53 -18.95 -5.54
C ASP A 34 1.67 -20.10 -6.07
N TRP A 35 0.54 -20.40 -5.43
CA TRP A 35 -0.36 -21.49 -5.82
C TRP A 35 -1.12 -21.18 -7.12
N VAL A 36 -1.11 -22.11 -8.06
CA VAL A 36 -1.83 -22.00 -9.34
C VAL A 36 -3.24 -22.54 -9.20
N SER A 37 -4.23 -21.70 -9.49
CA SER A 37 -5.65 -22.05 -9.44
C SER A 37 -6.36 -21.65 -10.72
N ALA A 38 -7.32 -22.48 -11.15
CA ALA A 38 -8.27 -22.09 -12.18
C ALA A 38 -9.31 -21.15 -11.57
N LEU A 39 -9.55 -20.02 -12.21
CA LEU A 39 -10.64 -19.13 -11.82
C LEU A 39 -11.98 -19.75 -12.25
N PRO A 40 -12.95 -19.87 -11.33
CA PRO A 40 -14.33 -20.19 -11.72
C PRO A 40 -14.94 -19.02 -12.52
N PRO A 41 -16.00 -19.24 -13.31
CA PRO A 41 -16.82 -18.15 -13.82
C PRO A 41 -17.37 -17.37 -12.61
N LEU A 42 -17.13 -16.06 -12.56
CA LEU A 42 -17.55 -15.19 -11.46
C LEU A 42 -18.70 -14.28 -11.91
N ASN A 43 -19.79 -14.27 -11.14
CA ASN A 43 -20.89 -13.33 -11.34
C ASN A 43 -20.56 -11.94 -10.74
N SER A 44 -21.40 -10.95 -11.06
CA SER A 44 -21.30 -9.62 -10.49
C SER A 44 -21.45 -9.66 -8.97
N GLY A 45 -20.45 -9.18 -8.23
CA GLY A 45 -20.42 -9.19 -6.76
C GLY A 45 -19.64 -10.35 -6.14
N GLU A 46 -19.26 -11.35 -6.93
CA GLU A 46 -18.50 -12.51 -6.44
C GLU A 46 -17.00 -12.25 -6.41
N LYS A 47 -16.28 -13.02 -5.57
CA LYS A 47 -14.83 -12.99 -5.46
C LYS A 47 -14.26 -14.41 -5.46
N ALA A 48 -13.12 -14.59 -6.10
CA ALA A 48 -12.33 -15.83 -6.03
C ALA A 48 -11.22 -15.69 -4.99
N THR A 49 -11.07 -16.67 -4.11
CA THR A 49 -10.00 -16.73 -3.11
C THR A 49 -9.08 -17.92 -3.35
N CYS A 50 -7.80 -17.75 -3.07
CA CYS A 50 -6.82 -18.82 -3.14
C CYS A 50 -7.14 -19.91 -2.11
N PRO A 51 -7.21 -21.20 -2.50
CA PRO A 51 -7.55 -22.29 -1.58
C PRO A 51 -6.44 -22.57 -0.54
N ARG A 52 -5.18 -22.21 -0.82
CA ARG A 52 -4.03 -22.48 0.07
C ARG A 52 -3.86 -21.40 1.15
N CYS A 53 -3.88 -20.12 0.76
CA CYS A 53 -3.60 -19.02 1.68
C CYS A 53 -4.80 -18.12 1.97
N SER A 54 -5.97 -18.33 1.35
CA SER A 54 -7.16 -17.46 1.44
C SER A 54 -7.02 -16.02 0.90
N HIS A 55 -5.93 -15.71 0.17
CA HIS A 55 -5.77 -14.41 -0.49
C HIS A 55 -6.81 -14.23 -1.60
N VAL A 56 -7.40 -13.04 -1.76
CA VAL A 56 -8.36 -12.75 -2.83
C VAL A 56 -7.62 -12.64 -4.15
N LEU A 57 -7.94 -13.52 -5.11
CA LEU A 57 -7.30 -13.53 -6.43
C LEU A 57 -7.95 -12.53 -7.39
N VAL A 58 -9.29 -12.51 -7.43
CA VAL A 58 -10.08 -11.64 -8.31
C VAL A 58 -11.39 -11.29 -7.60
N LYS A 59 -11.88 -10.07 -7.82
CA LYS A 59 -13.19 -9.61 -7.32
C LYS A 59 -13.95 -8.95 -8.46
N ARG A 60 -15.16 -9.41 -8.72
CA ARG A 60 -16.03 -8.89 -9.79
C ARG A 60 -17.00 -7.86 -9.25
N HIS A 61 -16.96 -6.65 -9.80
CA HIS A 61 -17.92 -5.59 -9.48
C HIS A 61 -19.00 -5.47 -10.54
N ARG A 62 -20.21 -5.07 -10.12
CA ARG A 62 -21.30 -4.72 -11.04
C ARG A 62 -21.00 -3.35 -11.68
N TYR A 63 -21.14 -3.26 -13.01
CA TYR A 63 -20.84 -2.07 -13.82
C TYR A 63 -19.47 -1.42 -13.48
N PRO A 64 -18.35 -2.16 -13.64
CA PRO A 64 -17.05 -1.76 -13.13
C PRO A 64 -16.57 -0.40 -13.65
N ALA A 65 -16.75 -0.12 -14.95
CA ALA A 65 -16.32 1.17 -15.52
C ALA A 65 -17.13 2.37 -15.04
N GLN A 66 -18.47 2.30 -15.11
CA GLN A 66 -19.34 3.42 -14.71
C GLN A 66 -19.19 3.74 -13.22
N ARG A 67 -19.14 2.71 -12.36
CA ARG A 67 -18.96 2.88 -10.92
C ARG A 67 -17.62 3.52 -10.58
N SER A 68 -16.53 2.99 -11.15
CA SER A 68 -15.19 3.51 -10.89
C SER A 68 -15.03 4.94 -11.39
N MET A 69 -15.59 5.27 -12.57
CA MET A 69 -15.56 6.62 -13.12
C MET A 69 -16.37 7.62 -12.29
N ALA A 70 -17.59 7.25 -11.87
CA ALA A 70 -18.43 8.13 -11.04
C ALA A 70 -17.78 8.43 -9.68
N LEU A 71 -17.20 7.42 -9.03
CA LEU A 71 -16.47 7.59 -7.77
C LEU A 71 -15.21 8.44 -7.97
N ALA A 72 -14.48 8.24 -9.07
CA ALA A 72 -13.28 9.01 -9.35
C ALA A 72 -13.59 10.50 -9.62
N LEU A 73 -14.65 10.79 -10.38
CA LEU A 73 -15.12 12.15 -10.63
C LEU A 73 -15.60 12.83 -9.34
N ALA A 74 -16.41 12.14 -8.52
CA ALA A 74 -16.86 12.65 -7.23
C ALA A 74 -15.67 12.93 -6.29
N SER A 75 -14.67 12.04 -6.26
CA SER A 75 -13.44 12.23 -5.49
C SER A 75 -12.65 13.44 -5.98
N LEU A 76 -12.57 13.68 -7.29
CA LEU A 76 -11.85 14.80 -7.87
C LEU A 76 -12.50 16.14 -7.50
N VAL A 77 -13.84 16.21 -7.56
CA VAL A 77 -14.60 17.38 -7.11
C VAL A 77 -14.39 17.62 -5.61
N ALA A 78 -14.49 16.58 -4.78
CA ALA A 78 -14.24 16.69 -3.35
C ALA A 78 -12.81 17.17 -3.04
N LEU A 79 -11.81 16.71 -3.80
CA LEU A 79 -10.43 17.18 -3.68
C LEU A 79 -10.29 18.66 -4.04
N ILE A 80 -10.91 19.12 -5.12
CA ILE A 80 -10.90 20.53 -5.53
C ILE A 80 -11.50 21.40 -4.42
N VAL A 81 -12.65 21.00 -3.87
CA VAL A 81 -13.29 21.71 -2.75
C VAL A 81 -12.35 21.71 -1.53
N ALA A 82 -11.77 20.56 -1.17
CA ALA A 82 -10.88 20.46 -0.01
C ALA A 82 -9.61 21.33 -0.08
N VAL A 83 -9.12 21.64 -1.28
CA VAL A 83 -7.94 22.50 -1.49
C VAL A 83 -8.31 23.99 -1.61
N SER A 84 -9.57 24.31 -1.93
CA SER A 84 -10.00 25.69 -2.23
C SER A 84 -10.46 26.51 -1.01
N PHE A 85 -10.85 25.84 0.08
CA PHE A 85 -11.36 26.51 1.28
C PHE A 85 -10.40 26.37 2.48
N PRO A 86 -10.53 27.19 3.54
CA PRO A 86 -9.73 27.05 4.75
C PRO A 86 -10.01 25.73 5.47
N PHE A 87 -8.95 25.08 5.92
CA PHE A 87 -8.99 23.77 6.59
C PHE A 87 -9.38 23.92 8.06
N VAL A 88 -8.68 24.78 8.79
CA VAL A 88 -8.93 25.07 10.20
C VAL A 88 -8.85 26.58 10.43
N SER A 89 -9.79 27.11 11.22
CA SER A 89 -9.72 28.46 11.77
C SER A 89 -9.67 28.38 13.29
N PHE A 90 -8.93 29.29 13.88
CA PHE A 90 -8.89 29.42 15.33
C PHE A 90 -8.85 30.90 15.70
N SER A 91 -9.44 31.22 16.84
CA SER A 91 -9.47 32.56 17.41
C SER A 91 -8.84 32.53 18.79
N VAL A 92 -7.78 33.31 19.00
CA VAL A 92 -7.19 33.54 20.32
C VAL A 92 -7.25 35.04 20.59
N SER A 93 -7.93 35.44 21.66
CA SER A 93 -8.03 36.84 22.09
C SER A 93 -8.54 37.81 21.00
N GLY A 94 -9.52 37.38 20.19
CA GLY A 94 -10.16 38.22 19.16
C GLY A 94 -9.43 38.32 17.82
N VAL A 95 -8.20 37.79 17.70
CA VAL A 95 -7.48 37.70 16.42
C VAL A 95 -7.68 36.29 15.86
N GLY A 96 -8.39 36.19 14.73
CA GLY A 96 -8.61 34.94 14.01
C GLY A 96 -7.57 34.73 12.93
N ASN A 97 -7.03 33.51 12.82
CA ASN A 97 -6.21 33.11 11.68
C ASN A 97 -6.82 31.89 10.99
N ARG A 98 -6.60 31.78 9.67
CA ARG A 98 -7.10 30.70 8.83
C ARG A 98 -5.92 29.95 8.24
N ILE A 99 -5.99 28.62 8.27
CA ILE A 99 -4.94 27.77 7.72
C ILE A 99 -5.50 27.00 6.54
N ASP A 100 -4.88 27.21 5.39
CA ASP A 100 -5.15 26.43 4.18
C ASP A 100 -4.23 25.20 4.13
N LEU A 101 -4.68 24.14 3.46
CA LEU A 101 -3.89 22.92 3.29
C LEU A 101 -2.56 23.20 2.56
N SER A 102 -2.58 24.09 1.56
CA SER A 102 -1.39 24.50 0.81
C SER A 102 -0.41 25.33 1.65
N GLN A 103 -0.92 26.14 2.58
CA GLN A 103 -0.08 26.94 3.47
C GLN A 103 0.77 26.06 4.37
N THR A 104 0.23 24.92 4.83
CA THR A 104 0.97 23.90 5.62
C THR A 104 2.27 23.47 4.93
N ALA A 105 2.27 23.31 3.61
CA ALA A 105 3.47 22.94 2.86
C ALA A 105 4.47 24.09 2.75
N THR A 106 3.98 25.30 2.44
CA THR A 106 4.86 26.48 2.31
C THR A 106 5.52 26.85 3.64
N THR A 107 4.84 26.63 4.77
CA THR A 107 5.39 26.91 6.10
C THR A 107 6.50 25.93 6.48
N LEU A 108 6.37 24.63 6.15
CA LEU A 108 7.46 23.65 6.36
C LEU A 108 8.68 23.93 5.47
N ILE A 109 8.49 24.38 4.22
CA ILE A 109 9.59 24.77 3.33
C ILE A 109 10.39 25.92 3.95
N ALA A 110 9.71 26.88 4.57
CA ALA A 110 10.35 28.02 5.24
C ALA A 110 11.23 27.62 6.43
N PHE A 111 10.97 26.48 7.08
CA PHE A 111 11.76 25.99 8.22
C PHE A 111 12.87 24.99 7.84
N HIS A 112 13.41 25.09 6.61
CA HIS A 112 14.49 24.21 6.12
C HIS A 112 14.17 22.70 6.13
N GLN A 113 12.88 22.34 6.10
CA GLN A 113 12.42 20.95 6.00
C GLN A 113 11.64 20.67 4.69
N PRO A 114 12.20 21.02 3.50
CA PRO A 114 11.47 20.94 2.24
C PRO A 114 11.09 19.51 1.86
N VAL A 115 11.89 18.51 2.28
CA VAL A 115 11.66 17.10 1.97
C VAL A 115 10.33 16.61 2.55
N VAL A 116 10.04 16.95 3.82
CA VAL A 116 8.78 16.55 4.48
C VAL A 116 7.60 17.28 3.85
N ALA A 117 7.73 18.58 3.57
CA ALA A 117 6.68 19.36 2.91
C ALA A 117 6.28 18.78 1.55
N ILE A 118 7.28 18.47 0.72
CA ILE A 118 7.08 17.88 -0.61
C ILE A 118 6.43 16.51 -0.48
N ALA A 119 6.91 15.65 0.43
CA ALA A 119 6.32 14.34 0.65
C ALA A 119 4.84 14.42 1.07
N VAL A 120 4.49 15.33 1.97
CA VAL A 120 3.12 15.57 2.41
C VAL A 120 2.23 16.05 1.26
N MET A 121 2.64 17.07 0.51
CA MET A 121 1.87 17.55 -0.66
C MET A 121 1.73 16.51 -1.76
N MET A 122 2.81 15.79 -2.02
CA MET A 122 2.85 14.76 -3.04
C MET A 122 1.86 13.62 -2.71
N THR A 123 1.83 13.17 -1.46
CA THR A 123 1.00 12.03 -1.03
C THR A 123 -0.46 12.37 -0.79
N ILE A 124 -0.77 13.62 -0.41
CA ILE A 124 -2.13 14.07 -0.08
C ILE A 124 -2.87 14.64 -1.28
N VAL A 125 -2.19 15.40 -2.14
CA VAL A 125 -2.84 16.15 -3.23
C VAL A 125 -2.42 15.62 -4.59
N VAL A 126 -1.11 15.62 -4.89
CA VAL A 126 -0.62 15.39 -6.25
C VAL A 126 -0.86 13.95 -6.70
N LEU A 127 -0.42 12.95 -5.92
CA LEU A 127 -0.57 11.54 -6.27
C LEU A 127 -2.04 11.11 -6.37
N PRO A 128 -2.94 11.47 -5.42
CA PRO A 128 -4.36 11.21 -5.59
C PRO A 128 -4.98 11.92 -6.81
N ALA A 129 -4.62 13.17 -7.10
CA ALA A 129 -5.12 13.86 -8.30
C ALA A 129 -4.70 13.13 -9.59
N VAL A 130 -3.41 12.78 -9.71
CA VAL A 130 -2.88 12.01 -10.85
C VAL A 130 -3.57 10.66 -10.97
N TYR A 131 -3.79 9.97 -9.84
CA TYR A 131 -4.50 8.70 -9.80
C TYR A 131 -5.94 8.83 -10.30
N LEU A 132 -6.70 9.82 -9.78
CA LEU A 132 -8.09 10.03 -10.13
C LEU A 132 -8.25 10.40 -11.62
N VAL A 133 -7.42 11.31 -12.12
CA VAL A 133 -7.40 11.67 -13.55
C VAL A 133 -7.07 10.45 -14.42
N SER A 134 -6.08 9.65 -14.00
CA SER A 134 -5.71 8.41 -14.69
C SER A 134 -6.87 7.41 -14.74
N VAL A 135 -7.61 7.24 -13.65
CA VAL A 135 -8.78 6.36 -13.59
C VAL A 135 -9.88 6.88 -14.51
N VAL A 136 -10.22 8.17 -14.47
CA VAL A 136 -11.24 8.77 -15.35
C VAL A 136 -10.85 8.57 -16.82
N TRP A 137 -9.59 8.82 -17.18
CA TRP A 137 -9.08 8.62 -18.54
C TRP A 137 -9.23 7.17 -19.02
N LEU A 138 -8.85 6.20 -18.18
CA LEU A 138 -8.95 4.77 -18.51
C LEU A 138 -10.40 4.32 -18.65
N GLN A 139 -11.26 4.66 -17.69
CA GLN A 139 -12.66 4.22 -17.70
C GLN A 139 -13.46 4.89 -18.82
N PHE A 140 -13.15 6.15 -19.15
CA PHE A 140 -13.77 6.86 -20.28
C PHE A 140 -13.44 6.19 -21.62
N GLY A 141 -12.19 5.77 -21.85
CA GLY A 141 -11.81 5.01 -23.04
C GLY A 141 -12.51 3.64 -23.12
N LEU A 142 -12.62 2.95 -21.98
CA LEU A 142 -13.33 1.67 -21.90
C LEU A 142 -14.83 1.80 -22.19
N LEU A 143 -15.48 2.89 -21.75
CA LEU A 143 -16.88 3.16 -22.04
C LEU A 143 -17.13 3.44 -23.52
N GLN A 144 -16.18 4.09 -24.21
CA GLN A 144 -16.25 4.35 -25.65
C GLN A 144 -15.88 3.13 -26.51
N SER A 145 -15.60 1.98 -25.90
CA SER A 145 -15.11 0.77 -26.59
C SER A 145 -13.85 1.02 -27.44
N ARG A 146 -13.08 2.05 -27.12
CA ARG A 146 -11.84 2.41 -27.80
C ARG A 146 -10.78 2.77 -26.76
N PRO A 147 -9.73 1.93 -26.56
CA PRO A 147 -8.69 2.25 -25.61
C PRO A 147 -7.98 3.55 -26.07
N MET A 148 -7.95 4.54 -25.17
CA MET A 148 -7.25 5.80 -25.38
C MET A 148 -5.73 5.57 -25.48
N PRO A 149 -4.97 6.49 -26.12
CA PRO A 149 -3.51 6.38 -26.16
C PRO A 149 -2.93 6.32 -24.75
N PHE A 150 -1.81 5.60 -24.60
CA PHE A 150 -1.11 5.35 -23.33
C PHE A 150 -1.90 4.63 -22.23
N SER A 151 -3.12 4.13 -22.52
CA SER A 151 -3.95 3.39 -21.56
C SER A 151 -3.21 2.24 -20.86
N ARG A 152 -2.36 1.51 -21.59
CA ARG A 152 -1.54 0.42 -21.04
C ARG A 152 -0.52 0.88 -20.01
N ASP A 153 0.23 1.95 -20.29
CA ASP A 153 1.27 2.44 -19.39
C ASP A 153 0.65 3.13 -18.17
N ILE A 154 -0.46 3.85 -18.36
CA ILE A 154 -1.24 4.43 -17.25
C ILE A 154 -1.77 3.32 -16.33
N ALA A 155 -2.37 2.27 -16.90
CA ALA A 155 -2.86 1.13 -16.12
C ALA A 155 -1.73 0.41 -15.35
N ARG A 156 -0.53 0.32 -15.93
CA ARG A 156 0.67 -0.23 -15.24
C ARG A 156 1.10 0.67 -14.08
N SER A 157 1.24 1.98 -14.32
CA SER A 157 1.65 2.95 -13.30
C SER A 157 0.66 3.02 -12.13
N LEU A 158 -0.64 2.86 -12.39
CA LEU A 158 -1.68 2.90 -11.36
C LEU A 158 -1.44 1.88 -10.22
N ALA A 159 -0.97 0.68 -10.57
CA ALA A 159 -0.64 -0.37 -9.60
C ALA A 159 0.51 0.04 -8.66
N HIS A 160 1.47 0.83 -9.15
CA HIS A 160 2.58 1.34 -8.35
C HIS A 160 2.23 2.58 -7.53
N LEU A 161 1.26 3.38 -7.95
CA LEU A 161 0.81 4.58 -7.23
C LEU A 161 -0.06 4.27 -6.03
N THR A 162 -0.89 3.23 -6.11
CA THR A 162 -1.90 2.88 -5.09
C THR A 162 -1.33 2.81 -3.66
N PRO A 163 -0.17 2.18 -3.40
CA PRO A 163 0.38 2.08 -2.06
C PRO A 163 0.89 3.40 -1.47
N TRP A 164 1.09 4.45 -2.27
CA TRP A 164 1.65 5.73 -1.82
C TRP A 164 0.58 6.77 -1.48
N MET A 165 -0.68 6.52 -1.85
CA MET A 165 -1.79 7.40 -1.50
C MET A 165 -2.20 7.16 -0.05
N MET A 166 -2.07 8.20 0.78
CA MET A 166 -2.28 8.13 2.23
C MET A 166 -3.32 9.15 2.72
N ALA A 167 -4.27 9.54 1.86
CA ALA A 167 -5.29 10.54 2.22
C ALA A 167 -6.15 10.11 3.42
N ASP A 168 -6.48 8.81 3.53
CA ASP A 168 -7.21 8.26 4.68
C ASP A 168 -6.39 8.33 5.98
N VAL A 169 -5.09 8.08 5.88
CA VAL A 169 -4.14 8.18 6.99
C VAL A 169 -4.00 9.63 7.47
N PHE A 170 -4.03 10.60 6.56
CA PHE A 170 -3.96 12.03 6.90
C PHE A 170 -5.15 12.47 7.76
N ILE A 171 -6.38 12.02 7.51
CA ILE A 171 -7.56 12.38 8.34
C ILE A 171 -7.33 12.02 9.80
N ILE A 172 -6.79 10.83 10.04
CA ILE A 172 -6.52 10.34 11.39
C ILE A 172 -5.43 11.19 12.04
N GLY A 173 -4.37 11.53 11.29
CA GLY A 173 -3.35 12.46 11.74
C GLY A 173 -3.90 13.85 12.07
N ALA A 174 -4.81 14.37 11.24
CA ALA A 174 -5.49 15.64 11.47
C ALA A 174 -6.35 15.59 12.74
N LEU A 175 -7.14 14.54 12.92
CA LEU A 175 -7.97 14.36 14.09
C LEU A 175 -7.14 14.26 15.38
N VAL A 176 -6.06 13.48 15.38
CA VAL A 176 -5.14 13.37 16.53
C VAL A 176 -4.47 14.72 16.83
N SER A 177 -4.07 15.47 15.79
CA SER A 177 -3.49 16.81 15.94
C SER A 177 -4.48 17.80 16.54
N LEU A 178 -5.73 17.77 16.06
CA LEU A 178 -6.81 18.62 16.56
C LEU A 178 -7.08 18.35 18.04
N ILE A 179 -7.15 17.07 18.45
CA ILE A 179 -7.34 16.71 19.86
C ILE A 179 -6.19 17.26 20.73
N LYS A 180 -4.95 17.20 20.24
CA LYS A 180 -3.78 17.75 20.95
C LYS A 180 -3.85 19.26 21.12
N VAL A 181 -4.36 19.99 20.13
CA VAL A 181 -4.45 21.46 20.17
C VAL A 181 -5.73 21.95 20.87
N ALA A 182 -6.81 21.19 20.84
CA ALA A 182 -8.09 21.55 21.46
C ALA A 182 -8.00 21.71 22.99
N GLY A 183 -7.00 21.10 23.63
CA GLY A 183 -6.70 21.34 25.05
C GLY A 183 -6.12 22.73 25.34
N MET A 184 -5.69 23.48 24.31
CA MET A 184 -5.02 24.78 24.43
C MET A 184 -5.78 25.94 23.76
N ALA A 185 -6.68 25.67 22.80
CA ALA A 185 -7.40 26.71 22.04
C ALA A 185 -8.79 26.23 21.57
N GLN A 186 -9.70 27.19 21.32
CA GLN A 186 -10.97 26.94 20.61
C GLN A 186 -10.70 26.79 19.11
N ILE A 187 -11.06 25.64 18.55
CA ILE A 187 -10.80 25.28 17.15
C ILE A 187 -12.13 25.12 16.42
N GLU A 188 -12.29 25.83 15.31
CA GLU A 188 -13.40 25.66 14.39
C GLU A 188 -12.94 24.93 13.13
N LEU A 189 -13.69 23.90 12.73
CA LEU A 189 -13.40 23.10 11.53
C LEU A 189 -14.02 23.76 10.31
N GLY A 190 -13.19 24.10 9.34
CA GLY A 190 -13.64 24.67 8.07
C GLY A 190 -14.30 23.64 7.15
N ILE A 191 -14.92 24.13 6.08
CA ILE A 191 -15.56 23.30 5.04
C ILE A 191 -14.56 22.31 4.42
N SER A 192 -13.28 22.71 4.28
CA SER A 192 -12.24 21.84 3.72
C SER A 192 -11.95 20.61 4.57
N PHE A 193 -12.11 20.66 5.90
CA PHE A 193 -11.95 19.47 6.73
C PHE A 193 -12.98 18.39 6.34
N TRP A 194 -14.25 18.78 6.24
CA TRP A 194 -15.34 17.88 5.86
C TRP A 194 -15.23 17.43 4.40
N ALA A 195 -14.86 18.33 3.48
CA ALA A 195 -14.61 17.99 2.09
C ALA A 195 -13.44 17.02 1.94
N PHE A 196 -12.39 17.17 2.74
CA PHE A 196 -11.25 16.25 2.77
C PHE A 196 -11.65 14.88 3.33
N CYS A 197 -12.47 14.84 4.38
CA CYS A 197 -13.06 13.61 4.92
C CYS A 197 -13.85 12.85 3.85
N LEU A 198 -14.73 13.55 3.14
CA LEU A 198 -15.48 12.99 2.02
C LEU A 198 -14.54 12.51 0.91
N PHE A 199 -13.54 13.32 0.55
CA PHE A 199 -12.54 12.97 -0.45
C PHE A 199 -11.80 11.67 -0.11
N ALA A 200 -11.30 11.49 1.12
CA ALA A 200 -10.55 10.28 1.43
C ALA A 200 -11.43 9.02 1.43
N ILE A 201 -12.69 9.13 1.87
CA ILE A 201 -13.66 8.03 1.79
C ILE A 201 -13.93 7.68 0.32
N LEU A 202 -14.22 8.68 -0.52
CA LEU A 202 -14.47 8.48 -1.94
C LEU A 202 -13.23 7.95 -2.67
N LEU A 203 -12.03 8.41 -2.33
CA LEU A 203 -10.77 7.89 -2.86
C LEU A 203 -10.59 6.42 -2.49
N LEU A 204 -10.82 6.05 -1.23
CA LEU A 204 -10.76 4.65 -0.78
C LEU A 204 -11.79 3.78 -1.52
N MET A 205 -13.01 4.27 -1.67
CA MET A 205 -14.05 3.59 -2.46
C MET A 205 -13.67 3.48 -3.93
N THR A 206 -13.03 4.49 -4.50
CA THR A 206 -12.51 4.49 -5.88
C THR A 206 -11.47 3.39 -6.04
N VAL A 207 -10.44 3.35 -5.19
CA VAL A 207 -9.39 2.32 -5.20
C VAL A 207 -9.98 0.92 -5.09
N GLN A 208 -10.94 0.70 -4.18
CA GLN A 208 -11.57 -0.61 -4.00
C GLN A 208 -12.53 -1.00 -5.12
N SER A 209 -13.05 -0.03 -5.88
CA SER A 209 -13.97 -0.28 -7.00
C SER A 209 -13.27 -0.76 -8.27
N ILE A 210 -11.96 -0.53 -8.40
CA ILE A 210 -11.20 -0.90 -9.58
C ILE A 210 -11.04 -2.43 -9.65
N ASP A 211 -11.69 -3.02 -10.64
CA ASP A 211 -11.49 -4.42 -11.02
C ASP A 211 -10.32 -4.50 -12.01
N ALA A 212 -9.10 -4.66 -11.47
CA ALA A 212 -7.88 -4.72 -12.27
C ALA A 212 -7.92 -5.89 -13.28
N ASP A 213 -8.52 -7.02 -12.92
CA ASP A 213 -8.63 -8.18 -13.82
C ASP A 213 -9.48 -7.83 -15.04
N TRP A 214 -10.67 -7.27 -14.81
CA TRP A 214 -11.57 -6.86 -15.87
C TRP A 214 -11.01 -5.72 -16.72
N MET A 215 -10.38 -4.73 -16.07
CA MET A 215 -9.78 -3.59 -16.76
C MET A 215 -8.73 -4.07 -17.76
N TRP A 216 -7.79 -4.90 -17.32
CA TRP A 216 -6.79 -5.47 -18.22
C TRP A 216 -7.40 -6.38 -19.29
N PHE A 217 -8.51 -7.08 -18.97
CA PHE A 217 -9.21 -7.95 -19.94
C PHE A 217 -9.86 -7.14 -21.04
N SER A 218 -10.42 -6.00 -20.69
CA SER A 218 -11.09 -5.12 -21.64
C SER A 218 -10.08 -4.33 -22.49
N LEU A 219 -8.87 -4.06 -21.98
CA LEU A 219 -7.83 -3.32 -22.69
C LEU A 219 -7.06 -4.18 -23.71
N GLU A 220 -6.60 -5.37 -23.32
CA GLU A 220 -5.64 -6.20 -24.10
C GLU A 220 -6.12 -7.66 -24.27
N GLY A 221 -7.35 -7.97 -23.85
CA GLY A 221 -7.83 -9.34 -23.80
C GLY A 221 -7.09 -10.18 -22.75
N GLU A 222 -7.19 -11.50 -22.87
CA GLU A 222 -6.42 -12.43 -22.06
C GLU A 222 -5.83 -13.56 -22.92
N PRO A 223 -4.49 -13.53 -23.13
CA PRO A 223 -3.79 -14.63 -23.76
C PRO A 223 -4.02 -15.94 -23.02
N LEU A 224 -4.01 -17.04 -23.76
CA LEU A 224 -4.12 -18.38 -23.19
C LEU A 224 -2.94 -18.66 -22.24
N ALA A 225 -3.22 -19.37 -21.15
CA ALA A 225 -2.16 -19.81 -20.24
C ALA A 225 -1.15 -20.71 -20.97
N PRO A 226 0.14 -20.68 -20.58
CA PRO A 226 1.17 -21.54 -21.18
C PRO A 226 0.77 -23.02 -21.14
N GLU A 227 1.04 -23.74 -22.23
CA GLU A 227 0.67 -25.15 -22.36
C GLU A 227 1.34 -26.02 -21.28
N GLY A 228 0.59 -26.94 -20.68
CA GLY A 228 1.10 -27.80 -19.60
C GLY A 228 1.12 -27.15 -18.22
N THR A 229 0.52 -25.95 -18.05
CA THR A 229 0.31 -25.38 -16.70
C THR A 229 -0.76 -26.18 -15.95
N LEU A 230 -0.37 -26.81 -14.84
CA LEU A 230 -1.20 -27.60 -13.95
C LEU A 230 -1.71 -26.75 -12.77
N THR A 231 -2.98 -26.93 -12.41
CA THR A 231 -3.56 -26.38 -11.17
C THR A 231 -3.18 -27.24 -9.96
N GLY A 232 -3.27 -26.66 -8.76
CA GLY A 232 -3.04 -27.43 -7.53
C GLY A 232 -1.55 -27.66 -7.24
N THR A 233 -0.67 -26.91 -7.90
CA THR A 233 0.77 -26.91 -7.67
C THR A 233 1.29 -25.47 -7.72
N THR A 234 2.52 -25.24 -7.25
CA THR A 234 3.11 -23.89 -7.26
C THR A 234 3.53 -23.49 -8.67
N ALA A 235 3.49 -22.19 -8.97
CA ALA A 235 3.91 -21.66 -10.26
C ALA A 235 5.42 -21.89 -10.47
N ALA A 236 6.20 -21.70 -9.40
CA ALA A 236 7.65 -21.89 -9.42
C ALA A 236 8.12 -23.32 -9.76
N SER A 237 7.36 -24.37 -9.41
CA SER A 237 7.73 -25.76 -9.72
C SER A 237 7.55 -26.09 -11.21
N GLN A 238 6.73 -25.32 -11.91
CA GLN A 238 6.38 -25.53 -13.32
C GLN A 238 7.02 -24.52 -14.26
N HIS A 239 7.99 -23.73 -13.78
CA HIS A 239 8.63 -22.66 -14.56
C HIS A 239 7.64 -21.62 -15.11
N VAL A 240 6.60 -21.31 -14.35
CA VAL A 240 5.64 -20.23 -14.66
C VAL A 240 5.59 -19.20 -13.52
N THR A 241 5.09 -18.01 -13.80
CA THR A 241 4.83 -16.99 -12.77
C THR A 241 3.59 -16.17 -13.10
N GLY A 242 2.90 -15.67 -12.08
CA GLY A 242 1.86 -14.66 -12.25
C GLY A 242 2.47 -13.25 -12.35
N CYS A 243 2.01 -12.46 -13.31
CA CYS A 243 2.39 -11.06 -13.40
C CYS A 243 1.82 -10.24 -12.22
N PRO A 244 2.61 -9.48 -11.45
CA PRO A 244 2.11 -8.70 -10.32
C PRO A 244 1.12 -7.59 -10.70
N THR A 245 1.19 -7.09 -11.94
CA THR A 245 0.37 -5.95 -12.40
C THR A 245 -0.96 -6.39 -13.01
N CYS A 246 -0.94 -7.37 -13.92
CA CYS A 246 -2.15 -7.81 -14.65
C CYS A 246 -2.65 -9.21 -14.23
N GLY A 247 -1.88 -9.92 -13.40
CA GLY A 247 -2.14 -11.27 -12.91
C GLY A 247 -2.08 -12.40 -13.93
N LEU A 248 -1.74 -12.13 -15.21
CA LEU A 248 -1.58 -13.16 -16.23
C LEU A 248 -0.45 -14.14 -15.87
N ILE A 249 -0.68 -15.44 -16.07
CA ILE A 249 0.38 -16.46 -15.96
C ILE A 249 1.26 -16.44 -17.21
N ASN A 250 2.57 -16.37 -17.01
CA ASN A 250 3.57 -16.39 -18.06
C ASN A 250 4.58 -17.50 -17.76
N ARG A 251 5.14 -18.12 -18.80
CA ARG A 251 6.29 -19.02 -18.65
C ARG A 251 7.54 -18.19 -18.32
N ILE A 252 8.48 -18.78 -17.61
CA ILE A 252 9.82 -18.24 -17.36
C ILE A 252 10.84 -19.31 -17.73
N GLN A 253 11.61 -19.06 -18.79
CA GLN A 253 12.76 -19.87 -19.22
C GLN A 253 14.09 -19.30 -18.72
N HIS A 254 14.34 -17.99 -18.87
CA HIS A 254 15.67 -17.38 -18.65
C HIS A 254 15.71 -16.28 -17.57
N GLY A 255 14.62 -16.08 -16.81
CA GLY A 255 14.62 -15.25 -15.59
C GLY A 255 14.59 -13.73 -15.80
N LYS A 256 14.56 -13.23 -17.05
CA LYS A 256 14.43 -11.79 -17.41
C LYS A 256 13.31 -11.54 -18.41
N GLU A 257 12.20 -12.23 -18.25
CA GLU A 257 11.10 -12.16 -19.20
C GLU A 257 10.15 -11.01 -18.89
N ARG A 258 9.44 -10.54 -19.91
CA ARG A 258 8.41 -9.51 -19.77
C ARG A 258 7.06 -10.15 -19.94
N CYS A 259 6.06 -9.63 -19.23
CA CYS A 259 4.69 -10.09 -19.39
C CYS A 259 4.22 -9.89 -20.85
N VAL A 260 3.63 -10.91 -21.45
CA VAL A 260 3.11 -10.81 -22.83
C VAL A 260 1.97 -9.81 -22.95
N ARG A 261 1.23 -9.56 -21.86
CA ARG A 261 0.06 -8.66 -21.82
C ARG A 261 0.37 -7.23 -21.39
N CYS A 262 1.08 -7.04 -20.27
CA CYS A 262 1.36 -5.70 -19.75
C CYS A 262 2.82 -5.28 -19.85
N HIS A 263 3.73 -6.12 -20.39
CA HIS A 263 5.18 -5.89 -20.47
C HIS A 263 5.91 -5.58 -19.15
N GLU A 264 5.26 -5.83 -18.01
CA GLU A 264 5.91 -5.79 -16.69
C GLU A 264 7.08 -6.77 -16.62
N LYS A 265 8.14 -6.41 -15.90
CA LYS A 265 9.29 -7.31 -15.69
C LYS A 265 8.87 -8.47 -14.79
N LEU A 266 9.03 -9.69 -15.28
CA LEU A 266 8.69 -10.92 -14.56
C LEU A 266 9.92 -11.56 -13.94
N HIS A 267 9.74 -12.07 -12.73
CA HIS A 267 10.77 -12.80 -12.00
C HIS A 267 10.14 -14.01 -11.30
N LYS A 268 10.86 -15.14 -11.23
CA LYS A 268 10.40 -16.33 -10.51
C LYS A 268 10.18 -16.03 -9.03
N ARG A 269 11.16 -15.35 -8.42
CA ARG A 269 11.11 -14.71 -7.10
C ARG A 269 11.77 -13.34 -7.26
N LEU A 270 11.41 -12.39 -6.41
CA LEU A 270 12.06 -11.07 -6.43
C LEU A 270 13.58 -11.23 -6.19
N PRO A 271 14.43 -10.69 -7.09
CA PRO A 271 15.88 -10.88 -6.99
C PRO A 271 16.41 -10.22 -5.72
N HIS A 272 17.24 -10.97 -4.97
CA HIS A 272 17.84 -10.53 -3.71
C HIS A 272 16.85 -9.97 -2.68
N SER A 273 15.58 -10.42 -2.68
CA SER A 273 14.53 -9.88 -1.81
C SER A 273 14.90 -9.88 -0.32
N LEU A 274 15.45 -10.99 0.18
CA LEU A 274 15.92 -11.09 1.57
C LEU A 274 17.04 -10.09 1.88
N GLN A 275 18.04 -10.00 1.00
CA GLN A 275 19.17 -9.08 1.19
C GLN A 275 18.71 -7.62 1.16
N ARG A 276 17.83 -7.25 0.23
CA ARG A 276 17.25 -5.91 0.13
C ARG A 276 16.39 -5.59 1.35
N THR A 277 15.57 -6.53 1.80
CA THR A 277 14.75 -6.37 3.01
C THR A 277 15.63 -6.16 4.24
N TRP A 278 16.68 -6.98 4.42
CA TRP A 278 17.64 -6.81 5.51
C TRP A 278 18.39 -5.47 5.46
N ALA A 279 18.84 -5.04 4.27
CA ALA A 279 19.50 -3.75 4.10
C ALA A 279 18.60 -2.58 4.49
N LEU A 280 17.32 -2.62 4.06
CA LEU A 280 16.33 -1.61 4.41
C LEU A 280 15.96 -1.64 5.89
N LEU A 281 15.84 -2.83 6.50
CA LEU A 281 15.61 -2.98 7.94
C LEU A 281 16.78 -2.45 8.76
N PHE A 282 18.02 -2.71 8.34
CA PHE A 282 19.20 -2.21 9.03
C PHE A 282 19.30 -0.68 8.93
N ALA A 283 19.07 -0.12 7.74
CA ALA A 283 19.01 1.32 7.55
C ALA A 283 17.89 1.97 8.41
N ALA A 284 16.71 1.35 8.46
CA ALA A 284 15.60 1.82 9.28
C ALA A 284 15.95 1.76 10.78
N SER A 285 16.59 0.68 11.25
CA SER A 285 17.04 0.55 12.64
C SER A 285 18.07 1.63 13.02
N ILE A 286 19.01 1.95 12.13
CA ILE A 286 19.97 3.06 12.36
C ILE A 286 19.21 4.38 12.47
N MET A 287 18.28 4.66 11.56
CA MET A 287 17.51 5.91 11.58
C MET A 287 16.52 6.01 12.74
N TYR A 288 16.12 4.89 13.34
CA TYR A 288 15.22 4.87 14.48
C TYR A 288 15.87 5.44 15.75
N ILE A 289 17.20 5.33 15.89
CA ILE A 289 17.96 5.87 17.02
C ILE A 289 17.85 7.41 17.08
N PRO A 290 18.26 8.19 16.06
CA PRO A 290 18.12 9.64 16.07
C PRO A 290 16.65 10.09 16.06
N ALA A 291 15.73 9.31 15.49
CA ALA A 291 14.30 9.62 15.52
C ALA A 291 13.70 9.65 16.94
N ASN A 292 14.23 8.85 17.87
CA ASN A 292 13.76 8.82 19.26
C ASN A 292 14.60 9.65 20.22
N LEU A 293 15.87 9.91 19.90
CA LEU A 293 16.79 10.68 20.73
C LEU A 293 16.69 12.19 20.50
N TYR A 294 16.51 12.63 19.25
CA TYR A 294 16.45 14.05 18.93
C TYR A 294 15.07 14.65 19.20
N PRO A 295 14.98 15.97 19.42
CA PRO A 295 13.69 16.64 19.57
C PRO A 295 12.87 16.54 18.28
N ILE A 296 11.60 16.16 18.43
CA ILE A 296 10.61 16.14 17.35
C ILE A 296 10.02 17.53 17.15
N MET A 297 9.89 18.29 18.24
CA MET A 297 9.39 19.65 18.25
C MET A 297 10.13 20.47 19.30
N THR A 298 10.37 21.74 19.00
CA THR A 298 10.89 22.73 19.93
C THR A 298 9.84 23.81 20.11
N THR A 299 9.31 23.92 21.33
CA THR A 299 8.31 24.93 21.69
C THR A 299 9.03 26.12 22.28
N THR A 300 8.88 27.29 21.67
CA THR A 300 9.44 28.54 22.20
C THR A 300 8.33 29.42 22.77
N SER A 301 8.39 29.72 24.06
CA SER A 301 7.47 30.61 24.78
C SER A 301 8.27 31.63 25.59
N LEU A 302 7.95 32.92 25.44
CA LEU A 302 8.56 34.02 26.21
C LEU A 302 10.10 33.98 26.25
N GLY A 303 10.74 33.64 25.12
CA GLY A 303 12.21 33.54 25.00
C GLY A 303 12.83 32.23 25.49
N SER A 304 12.08 31.37 26.19
CA SER A 304 12.55 30.03 26.59
C SER A 304 12.20 28.99 25.52
N SER A 305 13.19 28.19 25.11
CA SER A 305 13.02 27.11 24.12
C SER A 305 13.06 25.76 24.82
N ALA A 306 11.94 25.02 24.81
CA ALA A 306 11.84 23.68 25.37
C ALA A 306 11.81 22.63 24.24
N PRO A 307 12.92 21.91 23.98
CA PRO A 307 12.92 20.76 23.09
C PRO A 307 12.15 19.59 23.71
N SER A 308 11.31 18.92 22.92
CA SER A 308 10.61 17.70 23.34
C SER A 308 10.88 16.58 22.34
N THR A 309 11.29 15.42 22.84
CA THR A 309 11.34 14.17 22.06
C THR A 309 9.95 13.57 21.95
N ILE A 310 9.78 12.49 21.16
CA ILE A 310 8.50 11.76 21.06
C ILE A 310 8.05 11.29 22.45
N VAL A 311 8.95 10.61 23.18
CA VAL A 311 8.67 10.11 24.54
C VAL A 311 8.47 11.27 25.52
N GLY A 312 9.28 12.34 25.41
CA GLY A 312 9.09 13.54 26.22
C GLY A 312 7.71 14.18 26.02
N GLY A 313 7.23 14.25 24.78
CA GLY A 313 5.88 14.72 24.45
C GLY A 313 4.77 13.84 25.02
N VAL A 314 4.95 12.51 25.00
CA VAL A 314 4.02 11.56 25.63
C VAL A 314 3.96 11.78 27.15
N VAL A 315 5.11 11.92 27.82
CA VAL A 315 5.17 12.17 29.27
C VAL A 315 4.48 13.49 29.63
N GLN A 316 4.72 14.55 28.86
CA GLN A 316 4.09 15.85 29.07
C GLN A 316 2.56 15.76 28.93
N LEU A 317 2.05 15.03 27.93
CA LEU A 317 0.61 14.81 27.74
C LEU A 317 -0.04 14.04 28.89
N ILE A 318 0.68 13.07 29.47
CA ILE A 318 0.23 12.33 30.66
C ILE A 318 0.13 13.28 31.86
N GLN A 319 1.12 14.15 32.07
CA GLN A 319 1.12 15.13 33.15
C GLN A 319 -0.03 16.14 33.02
N MET A 320 -0.40 16.50 31.79
CA MET A 320 -1.56 17.36 31.49
C MET A 320 -2.92 16.63 31.59
N GLY A 321 -2.95 15.36 32.03
CA GLY A 321 -4.18 14.57 32.21
C GLY A 321 -4.75 13.95 30.92
N SER A 322 -4.11 14.17 29.77
CA SER A 322 -4.57 13.68 28.46
C SER A 322 -4.07 12.27 28.13
N TRP A 323 -4.23 11.32 29.07
CA TRP A 323 -3.72 9.95 28.94
C TRP A 323 -4.13 9.22 27.65
N PRO A 324 -5.39 9.32 27.14
CA PRO A 324 -5.78 8.67 25.88
C PRO A 324 -4.98 9.16 24.67
N VAL A 325 -4.68 10.46 24.61
CA VAL A 325 -3.92 11.08 23.50
C VAL A 325 -2.47 10.63 23.56
N ALA A 326 -1.89 10.61 24.76
CA ALA A 326 -0.54 10.13 24.99
C ALA A 326 -0.36 8.65 24.56
N ALA A 327 -1.35 7.80 24.89
CA ALA A 327 -1.34 6.39 24.50
C ALA A 327 -1.37 6.20 22.97
N VAL A 328 -2.22 6.95 22.26
CA VAL A 328 -2.29 6.90 20.79
C VAL A 328 -0.95 7.28 20.16
N ILE A 329 -0.33 8.38 20.61
CA ILE A 329 0.97 8.83 20.09
C ILE A 329 2.07 7.81 20.40
N PHE A 330 2.12 7.27 21.61
CA PHE A 330 3.12 6.27 22.01
C PHE A 330 3.00 4.98 21.19
N ILE A 331 1.77 4.45 21.03
CA ILE A 331 1.53 3.23 20.25
C ILE A 331 1.91 3.46 18.79
N ALA A 332 1.45 4.56 18.19
CA ALA A 332 1.69 4.85 16.77
C ALA A 332 3.15 5.14 16.44
N SER A 333 3.89 5.80 17.34
CA SER A 333 5.23 6.33 17.04
C SER A 333 6.36 5.45 17.56
N VAL A 334 6.10 4.62 18.58
CA VAL A 334 7.13 3.74 19.16
C VAL A 334 6.78 2.27 18.92
N ILE A 335 5.61 1.82 19.38
CA ILE A 335 5.25 0.39 19.34
C ILE A 335 5.06 -0.10 17.90
N VAL A 336 4.37 0.67 17.06
CA VAL A 336 4.09 0.28 15.67
C VAL A 336 5.38 0.14 14.83
N PRO A 337 6.31 1.13 14.78
CA PRO A 337 7.57 0.98 14.07
C PRO A 337 8.43 -0.17 14.60
N VAL A 338 8.57 -0.31 15.93
CA VAL A 338 9.33 -1.42 16.54
C VAL A 338 8.70 -2.76 16.18
N GLY A 339 7.38 -2.87 16.30
CA GLY A 339 6.63 -4.07 15.95
C GLY A 339 6.86 -4.50 14.50
N LYS A 340 6.87 -3.54 13.56
CA LYS A 340 7.20 -3.83 12.15
C LYS A 340 8.64 -4.29 11.95
N LEU A 341 9.61 -3.61 12.56
CA LEU A 341 11.03 -3.98 12.46
C LEU A 341 11.24 -5.41 12.96
N VAL A 342 10.71 -5.72 14.14
CA VAL A 342 10.79 -7.05 14.75
C VAL A 342 10.07 -8.09 13.91
N ALA A 343 8.83 -7.83 13.46
CA ALA A 343 8.06 -8.79 12.70
C ALA A 343 8.69 -9.10 11.33
N LEU A 344 9.17 -8.09 10.60
CA LEU A 344 9.86 -8.30 9.31
C LEU A 344 11.21 -8.99 9.49
N ALA A 345 12.00 -8.63 10.51
CA ALA A 345 13.26 -9.31 10.82
C ALA A 345 13.01 -10.78 11.19
N TRP A 346 12.00 -11.06 12.00
CA TRP A 346 11.59 -12.40 12.36
C TRP A 346 11.17 -13.23 11.14
N LEU A 347 10.33 -12.66 10.26
CA LEU A 347 9.96 -13.31 9.00
C LEU A 347 11.19 -13.63 8.15
N CYS A 348 12.14 -12.69 8.02
CA CYS A 348 13.38 -12.90 7.28
C CYS A 348 14.26 -14.02 7.88
N LEU A 349 14.32 -14.14 9.21
CA LEU A 349 15.06 -15.21 9.89
C LEU A 349 14.39 -16.58 9.71
N MET A 350 13.05 -16.62 9.78
CA MET A 350 12.28 -17.87 9.81
C MET A 350 12.01 -18.49 8.44
N ILE A 351 12.25 -17.78 7.34
CA ILE A 351 12.11 -18.32 5.97
C ILE A 351 12.96 -19.58 5.77
N LYS A 352 14.18 -19.63 6.31
CA LYS A 352 15.07 -20.79 6.20
C LYS A 352 14.58 -22.03 6.97
N ARG A 353 13.64 -21.87 7.91
CA ARG A 353 13.06 -22.93 8.75
C ARG A 353 11.60 -23.19 8.36
N SER A 354 11.32 -23.27 7.05
CA SER A 354 9.95 -23.41 6.53
C SER A 354 9.36 -24.80 6.83
N ASN A 355 8.18 -24.80 7.46
CA ASN A 355 7.34 -25.97 7.65
C ASN A 355 5.90 -25.53 7.30
N GLU A 356 5.15 -26.31 6.51
CA GLU A 356 3.88 -25.84 5.91
C GLU A 356 2.85 -25.40 6.94
N LEU A 357 2.76 -26.09 8.08
CA LEU A 357 1.86 -25.77 9.19
C LEU A 357 2.11 -24.35 9.77
N ASN A 358 3.35 -23.87 9.72
CA ASN A 358 3.71 -22.53 10.20
C ASN A 358 3.61 -21.45 9.11
N ALA A 359 3.48 -21.83 7.83
CA ALA A 359 3.44 -20.89 6.72
C ALA A 359 2.19 -20.01 6.74
N GLN A 360 1.04 -20.55 7.18
CA GLN A 360 -0.21 -19.79 7.27
C GLN A 360 -0.16 -18.71 8.37
N SER A 361 0.37 -19.04 9.55
CA SER A 361 0.58 -18.07 10.64
C SER A 361 1.57 -16.97 10.24
N ARG A 362 2.66 -17.33 9.54
CA ARG A 362 3.63 -16.35 9.01
C ARG A 362 3.03 -15.45 7.94
N THR A 363 2.17 -15.99 7.08
CA THR A 363 1.44 -15.20 6.07
C THR A 363 0.46 -14.22 6.75
N ARG A 364 -0.24 -14.64 7.82
CA ARG A 364 -1.06 -13.72 8.63
C ARG A 364 -0.23 -12.62 9.27
N LEU A 365 0.93 -12.94 9.82
CA LEU A 365 1.84 -11.93 10.38
C LEU A 365 2.29 -10.94 9.31
N TYR A 366 2.65 -11.42 8.11
CA TYR A 366 3.00 -10.57 6.97
C TYR A 366 1.84 -9.65 6.56
N ARG A 367 0.62 -10.18 6.43
CA ARG A 367 -0.57 -9.35 6.12
C ARG A 367 -0.83 -8.30 7.20
N LEU A 368 -0.60 -8.64 8.48
CA LEU A 368 -0.72 -7.69 9.57
C LEU A 368 0.33 -6.59 9.48
N THR A 369 1.59 -6.92 9.18
CA THR A 369 2.66 -5.91 9.01
C THR A 369 2.42 -5.02 7.79
N GLU A 370 1.90 -5.56 6.69
CA GLU A 370 1.49 -4.80 5.50
C GLU A 370 0.28 -3.90 5.79
N PHE A 371 -0.72 -4.42 6.53
CA PHE A 371 -1.88 -3.63 6.95
C PHE A 371 -1.46 -2.47 7.84
N ILE A 372 -0.68 -2.71 8.91
CA ILE A 372 -0.13 -1.65 9.79
C ILE A 372 0.86 -0.77 9.01
N GLY A 373 1.45 -1.31 7.92
CA GLY A 373 2.28 -0.67 6.90
C GLY A 373 1.90 0.77 6.64
N ARG A 374 0.74 0.95 6.02
CA ARG A 374 0.21 2.25 5.58
C ARG A 374 -0.08 3.23 6.74
N TRP A 375 -0.45 2.73 7.92
CA TRP A 375 -0.84 3.58 9.08
C TRP A 375 0.35 4.18 9.82
N SER A 376 1.55 3.66 9.62
CA SER A 376 2.73 4.20 10.30
C SER A 376 3.13 5.61 9.84
N MET A 377 2.54 6.13 8.75
CA MET A 377 2.71 7.52 8.33
C MET A 377 1.85 8.52 9.11
N VAL A 378 0.90 8.08 9.94
CA VAL A 378 0.04 8.99 10.73
C VAL A 378 0.88 10.02 11.48
N ASP A 379 1.95 9.61 12.16
CA ASP A 379 2.72 10.49 13.03
C ASP A 379 3.50 11.58 12.27
N VAL A 380 4.01 11.29 11.06
CA VAL A 380 4.62 12.32 10.19
C VAL A 380 3.60 13.39 9.82
N PHE A 381 2.36 12.98 9.52
CA PHE A 381 1.28 13.93 9.26
C PHE A 381 0.88 14.71 10.50
N VAL A 382 0.83 14.08 11.68
CA VAL A 382 0.54 14.77 12.95
C VAL A 382 1.55 15.90 13.19
N VAL A 383 2.85 15.62 13.06
CA VAL A 383 3.90 16.62 13.23
C VAL A 383 3.75 17.76 12.21
N ALA A 384 3.52 17.44 10.93
CA ALA A 384 3.36 18.44 9.88
C ALA A 384 2.15 19.38 10.13
N ILE A 385 1.01 18.81 10.54
CA ILE A 385 -0.21 19.57 10.85
C ILE A 385 0.00 20.42 12.10
N LEU A 386 0.59 19.86 13.16
CA LEU A 386 0.83 20.58 14.40
C LEU A 386 1.72 21.81 14.19
N VAL A 387 2.79 21.67 13.38
CA VAL A 387 3.66 22.80 12.99
C VAL A 387 2.87 23.89 12.25
N ALA A 388 1.99 23.50 11.32
CA ALA A 388 1.16 24.45 10.59
C ALA A 388 0.13 25.14 11.49
N LEU A 389 -0.50 24.41 12.42
CA LEU A 389 -1.52 24.92 13.34
C LEU A 389 -0.96 25.96 14.32
N ILE A 390 0.21 25.71 14.91
CA ILE A 390 0.72 26.58 15.99
C ILE A 390 1.35 27.88 15.49
N ARG A 391 1.97 27.89 14.29
CA ARG A 391 2.57 29.11 13.73
C ARG A 391 1.56 30.25 13.56
N ALA A 392 0.30 29.91 13.49
CA ALA A 392 -0.75 30.85 13.19
C ALA A 392 -1.16 31.67 14.45
N GLY A 393 -0.69 31.32 15.65
CA GLY A 393 -0.80 32.11 16.89
C GLY A 393 0.45 32.98 17.16
N SER A 394 0.27 34.20 17.67
CA SER A 394 1.36 35.19 17.87
C SER A 394 2.21 35.00 19.14
N LEU A 395 1.86 34.06 20.04
CA LEU A 395 2.47 33.94 21.37
C LEU A 395 3.35 32.69 21.56
N MET A 396 3.22 31.67 20.70
CA MET A 396 4.00 30.44 20.77
C MET A 396 4.39 29.97 19.36
N SER A 397 5.67 29.72 19.13
CA SER A 397 6.13 29.03 17.91
C SER A 397 6.62 27.63 18.24
N ILE A 398 6.12 26.65 17.49
CA ILE A 398 6.59 25.26 17.52
C ILE A 398 7.28 25.00 16.19
N THR A 399 8.59 24.76 16.25
CA THR A 399 9.38 24.41 15.08
C THR A 399 9.64 22.90 15.06
N PRO A 400 9.58 22.26 13.86
CA PRO A 400 9.92 20.85 13.74
C PRO A 400 11.41 20.65 14.01
N GLY A 401 11.71 19.70 14.88
CA GLY A 401 13.09 19.31 15.16
C GLY A 401 13.63 18.30 14.14
N PRO A 402 14.94 18.02 14.17
CA PRO A 402 15.60 17.11 13.22
C PRO A 402 15.11 15.67 13.31
N ALA A 403 14.47 15.27 14.42
CA ALA A 403 13.88 13.94 14.55
C ALA A 403 12.76 13.68 13.53
N ALA A 404 12.07 14.72 13.02
CA ALA A 404 10.97 14.55 12.08
C ALA A 404 11.43 13.92 10.75
N LEU A 405 12.59 14.33 10.23
CA LEU A 405 13.19 13.69 9.05
C LEU A 405 13.62 12.26 9.33
N ALA A 406 14.30 12.04 10.45
CA ALA A 406 14.77 10.71 10.82
C ALA A 406 13.60 9.73 10.98
N PHE A 407 12.54 10.17 11.65
CA PHE A 407 11.31 9.41 11.82
C PHE A 407 10.62 9.13 10.48
N GLY A 408 10.46 10.16 9.62
CA GLY A 408 9.93 9.98 8.27
C GLY A 408 10.72 8.97 7.45
N ALA A 409 12.05 8.99 7.54
CA ALA A 409 12.93 8.03 6.88
C ALA A 409 12.68 6.60 7.39
N VAL A 410 12.52 6.38 8.70
CA VAL A 410 12.17 5.05 9.26
C VAL A 410 10.87 4.54 8.65
N VAL A 411 9.84 5.37 8.57
CA VAL A 411 8.53 4.96 8.04
C VAL A 411 8.64 4.59 6.55
N VAL A 412 9.32 5.40 5.74
CA VAL A 412 9.52 5.12 4.32
C VAL A 412 10.39 3.86 4.12
N LEU A 413 11.48 3.70 4.86
CA LEU A 413 12.37 2.54 4.76
C LEU A 413 11.67 1.25 5.18
N THR A 414 10.86 1.27 6.24
CA THR A 414 10.09 0.09 6.68
C THR A 414 8.95 -0.27 5.72
N MET A 415 8.30 0.73 5.11
CA MET A 415 7.33 0.52 4.04
C MET A 415 7.99 -0.12 2.80
N LEU A 416 9.14 0.42 2.36
CA LEU A 416 9.92 -0.16 1.27
C LEU A 416 10.41 -1.58 1.60
N ALA A 417 10.84 -1.83 2.84
CA ALA A 417 11.26 -3.16 3.29
C ALA A 417 10.12 -4.18 3.11
N ALA A 418 8.91 -3.84 3.56
CA ALA A 418 7.73 -4.69 3.40
C ALA A 418 7.37 -4.93 1.92
N MET A 419 7.49 -3.92 1.06
CA MET A 419 7.24 -4.05 -0.39
C MET A 419 8.30 -4.89 -1.11
N THR A 420 9.55 -4.87 -0.65
CA THR A 420 10.64 -5.67 -1.25
C THR A 420 10.65 -7.12 -0.79
N PHE A 421 9.97 -7.42 0.32
CA PHE A 421 9.84 -8.78 0.85
C PHE A 421 8.88 -9.59 -0.03
N ASP A 422 9.34 -10.74 -0.53
CA ASP A 422 8.51 -11.63 -1.36
C ASP A 422 7.77 -12.64 -0.47
N PRO A 423 6.45 -12.50 -0.24
CA PRO A 423 5.69 -13.40 0.64
C PRO A 423 5.70 -14.86 0.17
N ARG A 424 5.96 -15.11 -1.12
CA ARG A 424 6.03 -16.47 -1.69
C ARG A 424 7.15 -17.30 -1.06
N LEU A 425 8.21 -16.64 -0.59
CA LEU A 425 9.32 -17.31 0.11
C LEU A 425 8.89 -17.96 1.44
N ILE A 426 7.79 -17.52 2.05
CA ILE A 426 7.26 -18.13 3.28
C ILE A 426 6.78 -19.57 3.01
N TRP A 427 6.32 -19.83 1.79
CA TRP A 427 5.69 -21.09 1.35
C TRP A 427 6.64 -22.00 0.57
N ASP A 428 7.85 -21.54 0.28
CA ASP A 428 8.87 -22.35 -0.38
C ASP A 428 9.42 -23.38 0.62
N THR A 429 9.14 -24.66 0.38
CA THR A 429 9.73 -25.76 1.13
C THR A 429 11.16 -25.95 0.65
N HIS A 430 12.13 -25.63 1.52
CA HIS A 430 13.51 -26.02 1.27
C HIS A 430 13.59 -27.53 1.46
N THR A 431 13.50 -28.31 0.37
CA THR A 431 13.90 -29.72 0.40
C THR A 431 15.28 -29.82 1.04
N PRO A 432 15.48 -30.63 2.10
CA PRO A 432 16.80 -30.87 2.65
C PRO A 432 17.70 -31.33 1.51
N ARG A 433 18.87 -30.71 1.37
CA ARG A 433 19.91 -31.17 0.45
C ARG A 433 20.08 -32.67 0.67
N PRO A 434 19.83 -33.55 -0.32
CA PRO A 434 19.99 -34.98 -0.09
C PRO A 434 21.42 -35.20 0.37
N LEU A 435 21.58 -35.75 1.58
CA LEU A 435 22.87 -36.22 2.06
C LEU A 435 23.43 -37.09 0.95
N ARG A 436 24.56 -36.66 0.37
CA ARG A 436 25.30 -37.38 -0.65
C ARG A 436 25.52 -38.79 -0.11
N ARG A 437 24.67 -39.73 -0.53
CA ARG A 437 24.80 -41.15 -0.20
C ARG A 437 26.16 -41.54 -0.76
N LYS A 438 27.18 -41.65 0.10
CA LYS A 438 28.44 -42.28 -0.27
C LYS A 438 28.05 -43.68 -0.70
N ALA A 439 28.05 -43.94 -2.00
CA ALA A 439 28.03 -45.29 -2.52
C ALA A 439 29.31 -45.94 -1.99
N ALA A 440 29.17 -46.73 -0.92
CA ALA A 440 30.18 -47.69 -0.54
C ALA A 440 30.02 -48.85 -1.52
N THR A 441 30.73 -48.78 -2.64
CA THR A 441 31.01 -49.93 -3.48
C THR A 441 31.85 -50.87 -2.61
N LYS A 442 31.22 -51.90 -2.02
CA LYS A 442 31.95 -53.09 -1.57
C LYS A 442 32.07 -53.96 -2.82
N GLU A 443 33.27 -53.99 -3.39
CA GLU A 443 33.67 -55.05 -4.32
C GLU A 443 33.64 -56.39 -3.56
N PRO A 444 33.21 -57.50 -4.20
CA PRO A 444 33.44 -58.83 -3.68
C PRO A 444 34.91 -59.19 -3.92
N VAL A 445 35.62 -59.57 -2.87
CA VAL A 445 36.93 -60.22 -2.99
C VAL A 445 36.66 -61.70 -3.18
N ASP A 446 36.78 -62.17 -4.42
CA ASP A 446 37.11 -63.56 -4.75
C ASP A 446 38.63 -63.62 -4.92
N GLY A 447 39.31 -64.51 -4.18
CA GLY A 447 40.75 -64.74 -4.23
C GLY A 447 41.33 -65.17 -2.90
#